data_AF-A0A7L0E6E4-F1
#
_entry.id   AF-A0A7L0E6E4-F1
#
_cell.length_a   1.000
_cell.length_b   1.000
_cell.length_c   1.000
_cell.angle_alpha   90.00
_cell.angle_beta   90.00
_cell.angle_gamma   90.00
#
_symmetry.space_group_name_H-M   'P 1'
#
loop_
_entity.id
_entity.type
_entity.pdbx_description
1 polymer ?
#
loop_
_entity_poly.entity_id
_entity_poly.type
_entity_poly.pdbx_seq_one_letter_code
_entity_poly.pdbx_strand_id
1 'polypeptide(L)'
;MGVQGLMGFVEERGAFLTELRVRDTKLVIDGSSLYHELCFASALDPRRGGDYGPLAAAARDFFGSLRACRVAPFVVLDGGRGAEDRKLRTLRDRAAQRLRAADGLSRGGGGAVVPLLARETFVQALRRLGVPFVQCFGEADREIAALASRWGCPVLSLDSDFCVFDLPGGFCPLNHFRWRSLGAAEPRRRFVPARRFSAERFCRHFGALDRSLLPLFAVLQGNDHAGPAALQPFLDAMRWPGRGGRHRRLQGLLRWLAQFARPAEAVENVLKHLPKHRREEIREMLRTCMEDYAPSGVNLEDFFQTGQYECEAACRAGLPLWVRDALAKGQLAPFVSNALVLRSVFLRTQVENMRRPSAHSAALPIRRVIYGLLLLPAAKTAAPSEETSKLPVVCEFDRLQTTLKKTFVEAARLPTGFCDDGFPLGDLVEVPVSCRQTLLLDTLGVKMSFLESIPSHLQLALAVTCYWVHHSEPKVELHHLKALLLMIVSGELHGPTNDPDPTGLCAEDDSIAHAEFLKWKEKKLQSDAFDLDAAHSFCQWQCSLQMGLYLNQLLCSPLPEPDLSSRLYSGTLLHRLDQEIKSTPSVENLFSLSPKMTQLYQVLINTVES
;
A
#
# COMPACT_ATOMS: atom_id res chain seq x y z
N MET A 1 8.55 4.46 11.93
CA MET A 1 8.61 3.02 11.62
C MET A 1 9.98 2.53 12.06
N GLY A 2 10.10 1.26 12.45
CA GLY A 2 11.32 0.65 13.01
C GLY A 2 11.60 0.92 14.49
N VAL A 3 12.89 0.93 14.85
CA VAL A 3 13.40 1.10 16.22
C VAL A 3 12.87 2.34 16.94
N GLN A 4 12.17 2.12 18.05
CA GLN A 4 11.50 3.19 18.80
C GLN A 4 12.47 4.28 19.30
N GLY A 5 12.24 5.52 18.85
CA GLY A 5 12.98 6.72 19.26
C GLY A 5 14.32 6.93 18.56
N LEU A 6 14.76 6.01 17.69
CA LEU A 6 16.09 6.08 17.07
C LEU A 6 16.22 7.24 16.07
N MET A 7 15.29 7.39 15.11
CA MET A 7 15.36 8.52 14.17
C MET A 7 15.30 9.87 14.90
N GLY A 8 14.41 10.02 15.88
CA GLY A 8 14.32 11.26 16.66
C GLY A 8 15.65 11.60 17.36
N PHE A 9 16.36 10.59 17.89
CA PHE A 9 17.68 10.79 18.47
C PHE A 9 18.75 11.17 17.44
N VAL A 10 18.74 10.52 16.27
CA VAL A 10 19.68 10.78 15.18
C VAL A 10 19.50 12.20 14.64
N GLU A 11 18.25 12.64 14.47
CA GLU A 11 17.88 13.97 14.01
C GLU A 11 18.24 15.06 15.01
N GLU A 12 17.87 14.89 16.29
CA GLU A 12 18.15 15.87 17.35
C GLU A 12 19.64 16.18 17.49
N ARG A 13 20.51 15.18 17.25
CA ARG A 13 21.96 15.38 17.37
C ARG A 13 22.62 15.84 16.07
N GLY A 14 22.12 15.42 14.91
CA GLY A 14 22.67 15.76 13.59
C GLY A 14 24.08 15.25 13.28
N ALA A 15 24.91 14.94 14.30
CA ALA A 15 26.31 14.57 14.16
C ALA A 15 26.56 13.26 13.39
N PHE A 16 25.54 12.41 13.30
CA PHE A 16 25.60 11.12 12.60
C PHE A 16 25.19 11.21 11.13
N LEU A 17 24.66 12.37 10.71
CA LEU A 17 24.25 12.64 9.35
C LEU A 17 25.36 13.40 8.62
N THR A 18 25.67 12.94 7.41
CA THR A 18 26.61 13.58 6.49
C THR A 18 25.87 14.12 5.28
N GLU A 19 26.30 15.27 4.75
CA GLU A 19 25.75 15.74 3.49
C GLU A 19 26.12 14.78 2.36
N LEU A 20 25.13 14.51 1.49
CA LEU A 20 25.28 13.64 0.34
C LEU A 20 24.73 14.35 -0.89
N ARG A 21 25.48 14.33 -1.98
CA ARG A 21 25.04 14.82 -3.29
C ARG A 21 24.73 13.61 -4.17
N VAL A 22 23.44 13.27 -4.30
CA VAL A 22 23.03 12.05 -5.01
C VAL A 22 22.96 12.33 -6.51
N ARG A 23 23.84 11.69 -7.28
CA ARG A 23 23.96 11.78 -8.75
C ARG A 23 24.75 10.59 -9.29
N ASP A 24 24.56 10.25 -10.56
CA ASP A 24 25.33 9.23 -11.30
C ASP A 24 25.47 7.90 -10.53
N THR A 25 24.41 7.44 -9.85
CA THR A 25 24.44 6.27 -8.96
C THR A 25 23.15 5.47 -9.05
N LYS A 26 23.20 4.20 -8.67
CA LYS A 26 21.99 3.45 -8.31
C LYS A 26 21.44 3.96 -6.99
N LEU A 27 20.14 3.79 -6.77
CA LEU A 27 19.46 4.12 -5.53
C LEU A 27 18.40 3.05 -5.26
N VAL A 28 18.54 2.31 -4.15
CA VAL A 28 17.49 1.38 -3.71
C VAL A 28 16.51 2.14 -2.83
N ILE A 29 15.23 2.02 -3.11
CA ILE A 29 14.17 2.80 -2.48
C ILE A 29 13.20 1.83 -1.81
N ASP A 30 12.98 2.05 -0.51
CA ASP A 30 11.82 1.48 0.19
C ASP A 30 10.56 2.13 -0.37
N GLY A 31 9.86 1.37 -1.21
CA GLY A 31 8.65 1.80 -1.89
C GLY A 31 7.51 2.06 -0.92
N SER A 32 7.42 1.29 0.17
CA SER A 32 6.40 1.46 1.20
C SER A 32 6.53 2.83 1.86
N SER A 33 7.75 3.16 2.33
CA SER A 33 8.03 4.48 2.90
C SER A 33 7.84 5.60 1.87
N LEU A 34 8.30 5.41 0.63
CA LEU A 34 8.20 6.43 -0.42
C LEU A 34 6.74 6.77 -0.75
N TYR A 35 5.87 5.79 -1.00
CA TYR A 35 4.49 6.11 -1.35
C TYR A 35 3.75 6.76 -0.18
N HIS A 36 4.03 6.34 1.05
CA HIS A 36 3.48 6.97 2.25
C HIS A 36 3.87 8.46 2.32
N GLU A 37 5.15 8.77 2.13
CA GLU A 37 5.67 10.14 2.12
C GLU A 37 5.04 10.96 0.99
N LEU A 38 5.02 10.43 -0.24
CA LEU A 38 4.42 11.12 -1.39
C LEU A 38 2.93 11.37 -1.18
N CYS A 39 2.21 10.45 -0.53
CA CYS A 39 0.80 10.65 -0.20
C CYS A 39 0.60 11.85 0.73
N PHE A 40 1.36 11.94 1.82
CA PHE A 40 1.19 13.04 2.77
C PHE A 40 1.77 14.36 2.27
N ALA A 41 2.84 14.33 1.48
CA ALA A 41 3.44 15.52 0.88
C ALA A 41 2.61 16.14 -0.25
N SER A 42 1.68 15.39 -0.86
CA SER A 42 0.88 15.86 -2.00
C SER A 42 -0.47 16.48 -1.60
N ALA A 43 -0.65 16.78 -0.30
CA ALA A 43 -1.88 17.37 0.24
C ALA A 43 -3.15 16.59 -0.14
N LEU A 44 -3.07 15.25 -0.22
CA LEU A 44 -4.28 14.43 -0.39
C LEU A 44 -5.24 14.74 0.75
N ASP A 45 -6.52 15.00 0.45
CA ASP A 45 -7.58 15.09 1.46
C ASP A 45 -8.00 13.67 1.87
N PRO A 46 -7.48 13.12 3.00
CA PRO A 46 -7.83 11.78 3.40
C PRO A 46 -9.30 11.66 3.82
N ARG A 47 -9.96 12.78 4.15
CA ARG A 47 -11.36 12.79 4.60
C ARG A 47 -12.31 12.44 3.46
N ARG A 48 -11.94 12.76 2.23
CA ARG A 48 -12.75 12.58 1.02
C ARG A 48 -12.34 11.38 0.18
N GLY A 49 -11.65 10.40 0.76
CA GLY A 49 -11.22 9.20 0.03
C GLY A 49 -9.98 9.41 -0.87
N GLY A 50 -9.33 10.57 -0.79
CA GLY A 50 -8.06 10.87 -1.46
C GLY A 50 -8.15 11.38 -2.90
N ASP A 51 -7.11 12.12 -3.30
CA ASP A 51 -6.88 12.57 -4.68
C ASP A 51 -5.66 11.87 -5.28
N TYR A 52 -5.92 10.89 -6.15
CA TYR A 52 -4.88 10.01 -6.70
C TYR A 52 -4.05 10.66 -7.82
N GLY A 53 -4.59 11.70 -8.49
CA GLY A 53 -3.87 12.48 -9.49
C GLY A 53 -2.64 13.21 -8.95
N PRO A 54 -2.78 14.02 -7.88
CA PRO A 54 -1.64 14.61 -7.17
C PRO A 54 -0.59 13.58 -6.74
N LEU A 55 -1.00 12.40 -6.26
CA LEU A 55 -0.06 11.33 -5.89
C LEU A 55 0.78 10.86 -7.10
N ALA A 56 0.13 10.58 -8.23
CA ALA A 56 0.82 10.14 -9.44
C ALA A 56 1.69 11.26 -10.05
N ALA A 57 1.25 12.51 -9.97
CA ALA A 57 2.06 13.66 -10.36
C ALA A 57 3.31 13.78 -9.47
N ALA A 58 3.17 13.65 -8.15
CA ALA A 58 4.30 13.69 -7.24
C ALA A 58 5.28 12.53 -7.48
N ALA A 59 4.79 11.32 -7.78
CA ALA A 59 5.65 10.20 -8.19
C ALA A 59 6.39 10.53 -9.50
N ARG A 60 5.71 11.05 -10.51
CA ARG A 60 6.31 11.49 -11.78
C ARG A 60 7.41 12.51 -11.56
N ASP A 61 7.15 13.53 -10.74
CA ASP A 61 8.10 14.59 -10.45
C ASP A 61 9.30 14.06 -9.65
N PHE A 62 9.06 13.20 -8.66
CA PHE A 62 10.10 12.55 -7.87
C PHE A 62 11.07 11.75 -8.76
N PHE A 63 10.55 10.84 -9.59
CA PHE A 63 11.39 10.04 -10.49
C PHE A 63 11.98 10.86 -11.64
N GLY A 64 11.29 11.93 -12.06
CA GLY A 64 11.82 12.92 -13.00
C GLY A 64 13.06 13.63 -12.46
N SER A 65 13.02 14.05 -11.18
CA SER A 65 14.17 14.61 -10.47
C SER A 65 15.35 13.63 -10.39
N LEU A 66 15.10 12.35 -10.09
CA LEU A 66 16.15 11.32 -10.10
C LEU A 66 16.78 11.15 -11.48
N ARG A 67 15.95 11.08 -12.53
CA ARG A 67 16.42 10.97 -13.91
C ARG A 67 17.26 12.18 -14.33
N ALA A 68 16.84 13.39 -13.94
CA ALA A 68 17.60 14.63 -14.18
C ALA A 68 18.98 14.62 -13.52
N CYS A 69 19.15 13.88 -12.43
CA CYS A 69 20.42 13.68 -11.72
C CYS A 69 21.17 12.39 -12.13
N ARG A 70 20.70 11.69 -13.18
CA ARG A 70 21.25 10.40 -13.65
C ARG A 70 21.32 9.34 -12.55
N VAL A 71 20.33 9.36 -11.65
CA VAL A 71 20.16 8.35 -10.62
C VAL A 71 19.27 7.24 -11.19
N ALA A 72 19.69 5.98 -11.05
CA ALA A 72 18.92 4.81 -11.44
C ALA A 72 18.13 4.28 -10.23
N PRO A 73 16.80 4.52 -10.15
CA PRO A 73 15.98 4.08 -9.03
C PRO A 73 15.59 2.60 -9.16
N PHE A 74 15.63 1.88 -8.04
CA PHE A 74 15.10 0.52 -7.90
C PHE A 74 14.18 0.49 -6.70
N VAL A 75 12.88 0.29 -6.92
CA VAL A 75 11.86 0.37 -5.87
C VAL A 75 11.55 -1.04 -5.37
N VAL A 76 11.55 -1.22 -4.06
CA VAL A 76 11.21 -2.50 -3.42
C VAL A 76 10.02 -2.27 -2.48
N LEU A 77 8.94 -3.02 -2.68
CA LEU A 77 7.69 -2.89 -1.93
C LEU A 77 7.50 -4.04 -0.95
N ASP A 78 6.91 -3.75 0.21
CA ASP A 78 6.52 -4.78 1.19
C ASP A 78 5.36 -5.62 0.70
N GLY A 79 5.52 -6.93 0.80
CA GLY A 79 4.59 -7.96 0.40
C GLY A 79 3.47 -8.26 1.39
N GLY A 80 3.15 -9.55 1.45
CA GLY A 80 2.24 -10.11 2.45
C GLY A 80 2.91 -10.17 3.83
N ARG A 81 2.20 -10.74 4.80
CA ARG A 81 2.79 -11.01 6.12
C ARG A 81 3.51 -12.35 6.06
N GLY A 82 4.62 -12.45 6.79
CA GLY A 82 5.35 -13.71 6.92
C GLY A 82 4.52 -14.77 7.66
N ALA A 83 4.72 -16.04 7.31
CA ALA A 83 4.01 -17.19 7.86
C ALA A 83 4.11 -17.32 9.40
N GLU A 84 5.18 -16.80 10.00
CA GLU A 84 5.41 -16.85 11.44
C GLU A 84 4.61 -15.81 12.23
N ASP A 85 3.92 -14.87 11.55
CA ASP A 85 3.00 -13.83 12.08
C ASP A 85 3.47 -13.11 13.36
N ARG A 86 4.79 -13.00 13.58
CA ARG A 86 5.42 -12.33 14.74
C ARG A 86 4.98 -10.87 14.88
N LYS A 87 4.61 -10.22 13.77
CA LYS A 87 4.10 -8.83 13.71
C LYS A 87 2.59 -8.68 13.89
N LEU A 88 1.83 -9.75 14.14
CA LEU A 88 0.36 -9.65 14.25
C LEU A 88 -0.08 -8.59 15.27
N ARG A 89 0.60 -8.51 16.41
CA ARG A 89 0.34 -7.50 17.44
C ARG A 89 0.59 -6.08 16.91
N THR A 90 1.77 -5.84 16.34
CA THR A 90 2.14 -4.54 15.76
C THR A 90 1.16 -4.10 14.67
N LEU A 91 0.70 -5.05 13.84
CA LEU A 91 -0.31 -4.78 12.81
C LEU A 91 -1.67 -4.43 13.38
N ARG A 92 -2.12 -5.11 14.46
CA ARG A 92 -3.34 -4.75 15.18
C ARG A 92 -3.23 -3.36 15.81
N ASP A 93 -2.10 -3.04 16.43
CA ASP A 93 -1.86 -1.73 17.04
C ASP A 93 -1.86 -0.62 15.99
N ARG A 94 -1.20 -0.84 14.83
CA ARG A 94 -1.22 0.07 13.68
C ARG A 94 -2.62 0.22 13.09
N ALA A 95 -3.37 -0.87 12.94
CA ALA A 95 -4.75 -0.83 12.46
C ALA A 95 -5.66 -0.04 13.43
N ALA A 96 -5.50 -0.25 14.74
CA ALA A 96 -6.24 0.50 15.75
C ALA A 96 -5.84 1.99 15.78
N GLN A 97 -4.56 2.32 15.58
CA GLN A 97 -4.11 3.71 15.45
C GLN A 97 -4.72 4.39 14.22
N ARG A 98 -4.73 3.72 13.06
CA ARG A 98 -5.38 4.23 11.83
C ARG A 98 -6.87 4.42 12.03
N LEU A 99 -7.54 3.49 12.71
CA LEU A 99 -8.97 3.60 13.03
C LEU A 99 -9.26 4.82 13.91
N ARG A 100 -8.44 5.08 14.93
CA ARG A 100 -8.56 6.29 15.75
C ARG A 100 -8.31 7.57 14.94
N ALA A 101 -7.31 7.57 14.06
CA ALA A 101 -7.05 8.71 13.18
C ALA A 101 -8.21 8.96 12.20
N ALA A 102 -8.81 7.91 11.67
CA ALA A 102 -9.98 8.00 10.78
C ALA A 102 -11.23 8.53 11.50
N ASP A 103 -11.53 8.06 12.72
CA ASP A 103 -12.63 8.59 13.54
C ASP A 103 -12.40 10.05 13.97
N GLY A 104 -11.15 10.42 14.26
CA GLY A 104 -10.76 11.82 14.49
C GLY A 104 -11.07 12.69 13.27
N LEU A 105 -10.60 12.27 12.09
CA LEU A 105 -10.80 12.97 10.82
C LEU A 105 -12.29 13.06 10.42
N SER A 106 -13.10 12.03 10.70
CA SER A 106 -14.54 12.07 10.41
C SER A 106 -15.30 13.10 11.24
N ARG A 107 -14.76 13.48 12.41
CA ARG A 107 -15.33 14.47 13.33
C ARG A 107 -14.73 15.88 13.19
N GLY A 108 -13.87 16.09 12.18
CA GLY A 108 -13.16 17.36 11.99
C GLY A 108 -11.93 17.54 12.88
N GLY A 109 -11.46 16.48 13.55
CA GLY A 109 -10.19 16.47 14.27
C GLY A 109 -8.98 16.24 13.34
N GLY A 110 -7.78 16.28 13.91
CA GLY A 110 -6.54 15.99 13.20
C GLY A 110 -6.24 14.49 13.08
N GLY A 111 -5.50 14.11 12.04
CA GLY A 111 -5.06 12.74 11.82
C GLY A 111 -4.46 12.55 10.43
N ALA A 112 -3.82 11.42 10.21
CA ALA A 112 -3.24 11.05 8.93
C ALA A 112 -3.62 9.60 8.59
N VAL A 113 -4.38 9.43 7.51
CA VAL A 113 -4.81 8.13 7.00
C VAL A 113 -4.45 8.08 5.52
N VAL A 114 -3.77 7.03 5.09
CA VAL A 114 -3.48 6.84 3.66
C VAL A 114 -4.76 6.35 2.96
N PRO A 115 -5.18 7.01 1.87
CA PRO A 115 -6.36 6.59 1.10
C PRO A 115 -6.26 5.16 0.58
N LEU A 116 -7.41 4.52 0.39
CA LEU A 116 -7.50 3.08 0.17
C LEU A 116 -6.71 2.61 -1.06
N LEU A 117 -6.84 3.33 -2.19
CA LEU A 117 -6.27 2.96 -3.49
C LEU A 117 -4.90 3.60 -3.76
N ALA A 118 -4.27 4.17 -2.74
CA ALA A 118 -2.98 4.87 -2.89
C ALA A 118 -1.86 3.94 -3.35
N ARG A 119 -1.85 2.69 -2.85
CA ARG A 119 -0.87 1.67 -3.26
C ARG A 119 -1.05 1.33 -4.73
N GLU A 120 -2.29 1.04 -5.15
CA GLU A 120 -2.61 0.64 -6.52
C GLU A 120 -2.26 1.78 -7.49
N THR A 121 -2.59 3.02 -7.12
CA THR A 121 -2.19 4.23 -7.86
C THR A 121 -0.67 4.35 -8.00
N PHE A 122 0.07 4.12 -6.91
CA PHE A 122 1.53 4.21 -6.93
C PHE A 122 2.15 3.13 -7.83
N VAL A 123 1.66 1.89 -7.76
CA VAL A 123 2.12 0.79 -8.63
C VAL A 123 1.80 1.09 -10.10
N GLN A 124 0.61 1.60 -10.42
CA GLN A 124 0.27 2.04 -11.78
C GLN A 124 1.21 3.17 -12.26
N ALA A 125 1.55 4.12 -11.39
CA ALA A 125 2.50 5.19 -11.71
C ALA A 125 3.91 4.65 -12.00
N LEU A 126 4.42 3.72 -11.18
CA LEU A 126 5.74 3.08 -11.41
C LEU A 126 5.80 2.40 -12.77
N ARG A 127 4.76 1.63 -13.13
CA ARG A 127 4.66 0.97 -14.44
C ARG A 127 4.68 1.96 -15.59
N ARG A 128 3.86 3.02 -15.53
CA ARG A 128 3.78 4.05 -16.57
C ARG A 128 5.10 4.79 -16.76
N LEU A 129 5.83 5.02 -15.68
CA LEU A 129 7.12 5.71 -15.72
C LEU A 129 8.28 4.81 -16.16
N GLY A 130 8.04 3.49 -16.30
CA GLY A 130 9.07 2.50 -16.58
C GLY A 130 10.11 2.39 -15.47
N VAL A 131 9.72 2.64 -14.21
CA VAL A 131 10.61 2.52 -13.05
C VAL A 131 10.71 1.04 -12.66
N PRO A 132 11.92 0.46 -12.57
CA PRO A 132 12.08 -0.92 -12.09
C PRO A 132 11.60 -1.05 -10.64
N PHE A 133 10.69 -1.99 -10.41
CA PHE A 133 10.24 -2.31 -9.05
C PHE A 133 9.98 -3.79 -8.86
N VAL A 134 10.07 -4.23 -7.61
CA VAL A 134 9.72 -5.58 -7.17
C VAL A 134 8.86 -5.50 -5.91
N GLN A 135 7.95 -6.45 -5.77
CA GLN A 135 7.10 -6.62 -4.61
C GLN A 135 7.56 -7.89 -3.89
N CYS A 136 8.11 -7.74 -2.68
CA CYS A 136 8.61 -8.88 -1.91
C CYS A 136 7.46 -9.82 -1.53
N PHE A 137 7.80 -11.06 -1.17
CA PHE A 137 6.80 -12.00 -0.64
C PHE A 137 6.34 -11.60 0.77
N GLY A 138 7.30 -11.21 1.62
CA GLY A 138 7.11 -10.70 2.97
C GLY A 138 7.59 -9.26 3.09
N GLU A 139 8.34 -8.96 4.14
CA GLU A 139 8.92 -7.64 4.38
C GLU A 139 10.11 -7.36 3.47
N ALA A 140 10.24 -6.12 3.01
CA ALA A 140 11.27 -5.72 2.07
C ALA A 140 12.61 -5.37 2.72
N ASP A 141 12.65 -5.06 4.01
CA ASP A 141 13.82 -4.45 4.67
C ASP A 141 15.12 -5.23 4.45
N ARG A 142 15.08 -6.56 4.63
CA ARG A 142 16.23 -7.45 4.42
C ARG A 142 16.65 -7.51 2.96
N GLU A 143 15.69 -7.56 2.04
CA GLU A 143 15.95 -7.64 0.60
C GLU A 143 16.52 -6.31 0.08
N ILE A 144 15.99 -5.17 0.56
CA ILE A 144 16.51 -3.82 0.32
C ILE A 144 17.95 -3.71 0.80
N ALA A 145 18.23 -4.09 2.05
CA ALA A 145 19.55 -3.99 2.63
C ALA A 145 20.58 -4.87 1.89
N ALA A 146 20.20 -6.10 1.53
CA ALA A 146 21.04 -7.01 0.77
C ALA A 146 21.37 -6.47 -0.64
N LEU A 147 20.36 -5.97 -1.36
CA LEU A 147 20.53 -5.41 -2.70
C LEU A 147 21.44 -4.16 -2.68
N ALA A 148 21.18 -3.24 -1.76
CA ALA A 148 21.95 -2.00 -1.64
C ALA A 148 23.40 -2.25 -1.22
N SER A 149 23.62 -3.22 -0.33
CA SER A 149 24.96 -3.62 0.08
C SER A 149 25.77 -4.19 -1.08
N ARG A 150 25.15 -5.06 -1.89
CA ARG A 150 25.79 -5.67 -3.06
C ARG A 150 26.16 -4.67 -4.15
N TRP A 151 25.28 -3.69 -4.41
CA TRP A 151 25.57 -2.61 -5.36
C TRP A 151 26.41 -1.48 -4.77
N GLY A 152 26.69 -1.49 -3.47
CA GLY A 152 27.40 -0.42 -2.78
C GLY A 152 26.67 0.93 -2.86
N CYS A 153 25.35 0.93 -3.05
CA CYS A 153 24.56 2.15 -3.28
C CYS A 153 23.70 2.53 -2.07
N PRO A 154 23.24 3.81 -1.98
CA PRO A 154 22.44 4.23 -0.84
C PRO A 154 21.04 3.60 -0.81
N VAL A 155 20.48 3.47 0.39
CA VAL A 155 19.08 3.13 0.63
C VAL A 155 18.30 4.38 0.97
N LEU A 156 17.12 4.59 0.37
CA LEU A 156 16.20 5.69 0.67
C LEU A 156 14.95 5.14 1.39
N SER A 157 14.72 5.55 2.64
CA SER A 157 13.56 5.10 3.44
C SER A 157 13.25 6.11 4.58
N LEU A 158 12.09 5.95 5.24
CA LEU A 158 11.74 6.58 6.52
C LEU A 158 11.92 5.62 7.71
N ASP A 159 12.27 4.35 7.46
CA ASP A 159 12.42 3.35 8.50
C ASP A 159 13.76 3.47 9.23
N SER A 160 13.70 3.51 10.57
CA SER A 160 14.91 3.52 11.42
C SER A 160 15.64 2.18 11.43
N ASP A 161 15.02 1.08 11.01
CA ASP A 161 15.68 -0.22 10.93
C ASP A 161 16.89 -0.19 9.97
N PHE A 162 16.89 0.69 8.96
CA PHE A 162 18.05 0.94 8.08
C PHE A 162 19.25 1.60 8.77
N CYS A 163 19.12 2.11 10.00
CA CYS A 163 20.28 2.51 10.81
C CYS A 163 21.02 1.31 11.41
N VAL A 164 20.38 0.14 11.47
CA VAL A 164 20.89 -1.09 12.09
C VAL A 164 21.62 -1.96 11.08
N PHE A 165 21.11 -2.02 9.84
CA PHE A 165 21.75 -2.75 8.74
C PHE A 165 23.14 -2.18 8.42
N ASP A 166 24.09 -3.06 8.10
CA ASP A 166 25.40 -2.65 7.61
C ASP A 166 25.32 -2.31 6.12
N LEU A 167 25.16 -1.02 5.84
CA LEU A 167 24.96 -0.47 4.49
C LEU A 167 26.19 0.33 4.04
N PRO A 168 27.05 -0.21 3.14
CA PRO A 168 28.21 0.50 2.61
C PRO A 168 27.87 1.84 1.93
N GLY A 169 26.81 1.85 1.12
CA GLY A 169 26.29 3.06 0.47
C GLY A 169 25.60 4.02 1.45
N GLY A 170 25.25 3.52 2.63
CA GLY A 170 24.59 4.20 3.75
C GLY A 170 23.09 4.41 3.58
N PHE A 171 22.44 4.73 4.69
CA PHE A 171 21.02 5.01 4.76
C PHE A 171 20.75 6.51 4.58
N CYS A 172 19.84 6.86 3.67
CA CYS A 172 19.37 8.20 3.38
C CYS A 172 17.93 8.37 3.88
N PRO A 173 17.72 9.14 4.96
CA PRO A 173 16.38 9.46 5.42
C PRO A 173 15.61 10.29 4.37
N LEU A 174 14.39 9.85 4.03
CA LEU A 174 13.51 10.50 3.05
C LEU A 174 13.21 11.98 3.38
N ASN A 175 13.06 12.31 4.66
CA ASN A 175 12.82 13.69 5.13
C ASN A 175 13.97 14.67 4.82
N HIS A 176 15.17 14.16 4.57
CA HIS A 176 16.33 14.96 4.17
C HIS A 176 16.62 14.89 2.68
N PHE A 177 15.83 14.16 1.91
CA PHE A 177 16.01 13.97 0.47
C PHE A 177 15.28 15.07 -0.32
N ARG A 178 15.99 16.14 -0.69
CA ARG A 178 15.40 17.36 -1.27
C ARG A 178 15.15 17.24 -2.78
N TRP A 179 14.35 16.27 -3.18
CA TRP A 179 14.06 15.98 -4.60
C TRP A 179 13.31 17.11 -5.33
N ARG A 180 12.58 17.98 -4.61
CA ARG A 180 11.91 19.17 -5.17
C ARG A 180 12.87 20.34 -5.43
N SER A 181 14.07 20.30 -4.87
CA SER A 181 15.04 21.40 -4.94
C SER A 181 16.40 20.85 -5.34
N LEU A 182 16.55 20.60 -6.64
CA LEU A 182 17.80 20.07 -7.19
C LEU A 182 18.95 21.05 -6.96
N GLY A 183 20.10 20.52 -6.58
CA GLY A 183 21.34 21.27 -6.49
C GLY A 183 21.91 21.51 -7.89
N ALA A 184 22.50 22.69 -8.08
CA ALA A 184 23.08 23.19 -9.33
C ALA A 184 22.06 23.39 -10.48
N ALA A 185 22.13 24.56 -11.13
CA ALA A 185 21.29 24.89 -12.28
C ALA A 185 21.68 24.09 -13.55
N GLU A 186 22.99 23.91 -13.75
CA GLU A 186 23.57 23.21 -14.89
C GLU A 186 23.14 21.74 -14.95
N PRO A 187 22.49 21.27 -16.04
CA PRO A 187 21.99 19.90 -16.16
C PRO A 187 23.04 18.82 -15.90
N ARG A 188 24.29 19.02 -16.36
CA ARG A 188 25.38 18.06 -16.16
C ARG A 188 25.86 17.98 -14.71
N ARG A 189 25.64 19.04 -13.91
CA ARG A 189 26.06 19.14 -12.51
C ARG A 189 24.91 18.93 -11.53
N ARG A 190 23.68 18.69 -12.00
CA ARG A 190 22.51 18.43 -11.16
C ARG A 190 22.76 17.27 -10.19
N PHE A 191 22.30 17.44 -8.96
CA PHE A 191 22.28 16.40 -7.94
C PHE A 191 21.10 16.62 -7.01
N VAL A 192 20.64 15.57 -6.33
CA VAL A 192 19.67 15.71 -5.24
C VAL A 192 20.43 15.95 -3.94
N PRO A 193 20.24 17.09 -3.25
CA PRO A 193 20.79 17.30 -1.92
C PRO A 193 20.12 16.34 -0.93
N ALA A 194 20.93 15.56 -0.23
CA ALA A 194 20.46 14.57 0.74
C ALA A 194 21.34 14.56 1.99
N ARG A 195 20.90 13.81 3.01
CA ARG A 195 21.74 13.42 4.14
C ARG A 195 21.84 11.92 4.22
N ARG A 196 23.02 11.44 4.61
CA ARG A 196 23.34 10.03 4.79
C ARG A 196 23.75 9.76 6.23
N PHE A 197 23.08 8.81 6.86
CA PHE A 197 23.44 8.26 8.15
C PHE A 197 24.72 7.42 8.04
N SER A 198 25.65 7.65 8.98
CA SER A 198 26.88 6.88 9.11
C SER A 198 26.84 6.05 10.39
N ALA A 199 26.59 4.74 10.23
CA ALA A 199 26.66 3.77 11.32
C ALA A 199 28.04 3.81 12.01
N GLU A 200 29.10 4.07 11.24
CA GLU A 200 30.45 4.22 11.78
C GLU A 200 30.57 5.41 12.76
N ARG A 201 30.11 6.60 12.36
CA ARG A 201 30.12 7.78 13.25
C ARG A 201 29.24 7.56 14.47
N PHE A 202 28.10 6.89 14.28
CA PHE A 202 27.20 6.51 15.36
C PHE A 202 27.90 5.60 16.38
N CYS A 203 28.49 4.49 15.92
CA CYS A 203 29.23 3.55 16.76
C CYS A 203 30.42 4.19 17.49
N ARG A 204 31.23 5.00 16.80
CA ARG A 204 32.38 5.70 17.42
C ARG A 204 31.95 6.62 18.55
N HIS A 205 30.79 7.28 18.42
CA HIS A 205 30.27 8.17 19.45
C HIS A 205 30.00 7.47 20.79
N PHE A 206 29.71 6.17 20.78
CA PHE A 206 29.44 5.37 21.97
C PHE A 206 30.64 4.55 22.47
N GLY A 207 31.87 4.97 22.12
CA GLY A 207 33.08 4.29 22.59
C GLY A 207 33.50 3.13 21.69
N ALA A 208 33.38 3.31 20.37
CA ALA A 208 33.69 2.29 19.36
C ALA A 208 32.86 0.99 19.52
N LEU A 209 31.55 1.17 19.72
CA LEU A 209 30.57 0.08 19.71
C LEU A 209 30.72 -0.77 18.43
N ASP A 210 30.87 -2.08 18.58
CA ASP A 210 30.92 -2.98 17.42
C ASP A 210 29.58 -3.00 16.67
N ARG A 211 29.60 -2.92 15.33
CA ARG A 211 28.37 -2.87 14.51
C ARG A 211 27.53 -4.13 14.64
N SER A 212 28.13 -5.28 14.92
CA SER A 212 27.43 -6.55 15.14
C SER A 212 26.48 -6.52 16.35
N LEU A 213 26.63 -5.53 17.25
CA LEU A 213 25.77 -5.33 18.41
C LEU A 213 24.51 -4.50 18.10
N LEU A 214 24.45 -3.83 16.94
CA LEU A 214 23.30 -3.00 16.57
C LEU A 214 21.99 -3.79 16.42
N PRO A 215 21.97 -5.02 15.86
CA PRO A 215 20.76 -5.85 15.86
C PRO A 215 20.24 -6.13 17.27
N LEU A 216 21.13 -6.47 18.22
CA LEU A 216 20.74 -6.68 19.61
C LEU A 216 20.21 -5.39 20.25
N PHE A 217 20.85 -4.25 19.96
CA PHE A 217 20.34 -2.94 20.38
C PHE A 217 18.90 -2.70 19.90
N ALA A 218 18.62 -2.95 18.62
CA ALA A 218 17.30 -2.75 18.03
C ALA A 218 16.23 -3.58 18.74
N VAL A 219 16.52 -4.86 18.98
CA VAL A 219 15.64 -5.79 19.69
C VAL A 219 15.38 -5.36 21.15
N LEU A 220 16.44 -4.96 21.88
CA LEU A 220 16.32 -4.55 23.30
C LEU A 220 15.64 -3.18 23.49
N GLN A 221 15.83 -2.26 22.54
CA GLN A 221 15.19 -0.95 22.57
C GLN A 221 13.68 -1.05 22.27
N GLY A 222 13.29 -2.03 21.44
CA GLY A 222 11.94 -2.23 20.95
C GLY A 222 11.88 -1.92 19.46
N ASN A 223 12.03 -2.96 18.65
CA ASN A 223 11.72 -2.95 17.23
C ASN A 223 10.33 -3.54 16.98
N ASP A 224 9.90 -3.62 15.72
CA ASP A 224 8.57 -4.10 15.35
C ASP A 224 8.29 -5.59 15.71
N HIS A 225 9.31 -6.33 16.17
CA HIS A 225 9.31 -7.80 16.32
C HIS A 225 9.34 -8.25 17.79
N ALA A 226 10.00 -7.51 18.68
CA ALA A 226 10.18 -7.90 20.07
C ALA A 226 9.19 -7.20 21.02
N GLY A 227 8.46 -8.00 21.80
CA GLY A 227 7.59 -7.49 22.84
C GLY A 227 8.40 -6.97 24.04
N PRO A 228 8.35 -5.66 24.38
CA PRO A 228 9.15 -5.10 25.49
C PRO A 228 8.83 -5.75 26.84
N ALA A 229 7.65 -6.37 27.00
CA ALA A 229 7.19 -7.00 28.23
C ALA A 229 8.11 -8.13 28.75
N ALA A 230 8.66 -8.97 27.86
CA ALA A 230 9.51 -10.08 28.27
C ALA A 230 10.88 -9.62 28.80
N LEU A 231 11.32 -8.43 28.38
CA LEU A 231 12.61 -7.84 28.72
C LEU A 231 12.50 -6.77 29.82
N GLN A 232 11.29 -6.40 30.26
CA GLN A 232 11.10 -5.39 31.32
C GLN A 232 11.91 -5.68 32.59
N PRO A 233 11.98 -6.91 33.12
CA PRO A 233 12.77 -7.16 34.34
C PRO A 233 14.25 -6.79 34.20
N PHE A 234 14.82 -6.99 33.01
CA PHE A 234 16.18 -6.52 32.69
C PHE A 234 16.22 -4.99 32.56
N LEU A 235 15.27 -4.40 31.83
CA LEU A 235 15.23 -2.96 31.58
C LEU A 235 15.05 -2.13 32.86
N ASP A 236 14.30 -2.66 33.83
CA ASP A 236 14.06 -2.07 35.14
C ASP A 236 15.26 -2.26 36.08
N ALA A 237 15.92 -3.43 36.01
CA ALA A 237 17.13 -3.71 36.79
C ALA A 237 18.30 -2.80 36.40
N MET A 238 18.35 -2.36 35.14
CA MET A 238 19.41 -1.52 34.62
C MET A 238 19.23 -0.04 35.01
N ARG A 239 20.15 0.48 35.82
CA ARG A 239 20.23 1.92 36.09
C ARG A 239 20.89 2.63 34.92
N TRP A 240 20.10 3.06 33.94
CA TRP A 240 20.60 3.75 32.75
C TRP A 240 21.31 5.08 33.10
N PRO A 241 22.62 5.21 32.84
CA PRO A 241 23.37 6.42 33.18
C PRO A 241 23.00 7.59 32.23
N GLY A 242 22.57 8.73 32.79
CA GLY A 242 22.28 9.96 32.02
C GLY A 242 21.37 10.96 32.74
N ARG A 243 21.56 12.27 32.50
CA ARG A 243 20.65 13.34 32.98
C ARG A 243 19.34 13.29 32.18
N GLY A 244 18.21 13.61 32.83
CA GLY A 244 16.83 13.29 32.39
C GLY A 244 16.35 13.86 31.05
N GLY A 245 16.80 13.26 29.94
CA GLY A 245 16.35 13.58 28.59
C GLY A 245 15.45 12.50 27.95
N ARG A 246 14.71 12.90 26.92
CA ARG A 246 13.78 12.08 26.11
C ARG A 246 14.40 10.76 25.60
N HIS A 247 15.72 10.73 25.38
CA HIS A 247 16.46 9.58 24.83
C HIS A 247 17.41 8.90 25.85
N ARG A 248 17.16 9.04 27.16
CA ARG A 248 18.05 8.50 28.22
C ARG A 248 18.25 6.98 28.11
N ARG A 249 17.15 6.23 27.92
CA ARG A 249 17.19 4.77 27.81
C ARG A 249 18.04 4.33 26.62
N LEU A 250 17.83 4.94 25.46
CA LEU A 250 18.57 4.65 24.22
C LEU A 250 20.08 4.85 24.40
N GLN A 251 20.48 6.00 24.96
CA GLN A 251 21.90 6.29 25.20
C GLN A 251 22.52 5.35 26.25
N GLY A 252 21.78 5.03 27.31
CA GLY A 252 22.22 4.11 28.35
C GLY A 252 22.45 2.70 27.78
N LEU A 253 21.54 2.23 26.94
CA LEU A 253 21.63 0.92 26.30
C LEU A 253 22.83 0.81 25.36
N LEU A 254 23.07 1.82 24.52
CA LEU A 254 24.23 1.83 23.60
C LEU A 254 25.57 1.86 24.35
N ARG A 255 25.66 2.64 25.43
CA ARG A 255 26.87 2.67 26.29
C ARG A 255 27.08 1.38 27.06
N TRP A 256 26.00 0.71 27.45
CA TRP A 256 26.08 -0.61 28.08
C TRP A 256 26.54 -1.66 27.07
N LEU A 257 25.98 -1.67 25.85
CA LEU A 257 26.40 -2.58 24.79
C LEU A 257 27.86 -2.41 24.40
N ALA A 258 28.39 -1.19 24.44
CA ALA A 258 29.79 -0.90 24.14
C ALA A 258 30.80 -1.58 25.08
N GLN A 259 30.35 -2.18 26.18
CA GLN A 259 31.20 -2.94 27.11
C GLN A 259 31.47 -4.37 26.63
N PHE A 260 30.75 -4.86 25.61
CA PHE A 260 30.85 -6.23 25.11
C PHE A 260 31.54 -6.27 23.76
N ALA A 261 32.32 -7.33 23.51
CA ALA A 261 32.96 -7.53 22.22
C ALA A 261 32.05 -8.26 21.23
N ARG A 262 31.14 -9.12 21.73
CA ARG A 262 30.30 -9.99 20.89
C ARG A 262 28.85 -9.98 21.35
N PRO A 263 27.87 -10.12 20.42
CA PRO A 263 26.46 -10.18 20.79
C PRO A 263 26.11 -11.32 21.74
N ALA A 264 26.75 -12.48 21.60
CA ALA A 264 26.53 -13.63 22.48
C ALA A 264 26.81 -13.31 23.97
N GLU A 265 27.87 -12.55 24.24
CA GLU A 265 28.23 -12.15 25.62
C GLU A 265 27.21 -11.19 26.22
N ALA A 266 26.74 -10.23 25.41
CA ALA A 266 25.70 -9.30 25.80
C ALA A 266 24.36 -10.01 26.08
N VAL A 267 23.97 -10.98 25.23
CA VAL A 267 22.78 -11.82 25.43
C VAL A 267 22.87 -12.58 26.75
N GLU A 268 23.98 -13.27 27.03
CA GLU A 268 24.16 -13.98 28.31
C GLU A 268 24.06 -13.04 29.52
N ASN A 269 24.49 -11.79 29.38
CA ASN A 269 24.33 -10.79 30.42
C ASN A 269 22.85 -10.44 30.64
N VAL A 270 22.07 -10.18 29.58
CA VAL A 270 20.61 -9.94 29.67
C VAL A 270 19.91 -11.09 30.40
N LEU A 271 20.24 -12.33 30.05
CA LEU A 271 19.62 -13.53 30.62
C LEU A 271 19.86 -13.68 32.13
N LYS A 272 20.96 -13.14 32.68
CA LYS A 272 21.24 -13.18 34.13
C LYS A 272 20.16 -12.47 34.96
N HIS A 273 19.53 -11.44 34.39
CA HIS A 273 18.48 -10.65 35.03
C HIS A 273 17.08 -11.27 34.89
N LEU A 274 16.96 -12.39 34.17
CA LEU A 274 15.69 -13.03 33.86
C LEU A 274 15.51 -14.35 34.61
N PRO A 275 14.25 -14.77 34.87
CA PRO A 275 13.94 -16.03 35.55
C PRO A 275 14.54 -17.24 34.82
N LYS A 276 15.21 -18.15 35.56
CA LYS A 276 15.93 -19.30 35.00
C LYS A 276 15.11 -20.11 33.99
N HIS A 277 13.83 -20.35 34.29
CA HIS A 277 12.93 -21.17 33.46
C HIS A 277 12.59 -20.56 32.09
N ARG A 278 12.79 -19.24 31.88
CA ARG A 278 12.51 -18.55 30.60
C ARG A 278 13.76 -18.19 29.81
N ARG A 279 14.96 -18.50 30.31
CA ARG A 279 16.21 -18.04 29.70
C ARG A 279 16.42 -18.61 28.30
N GLU A 280 16.17 -19.91 28.10
CA GLU A 280 16.29 -20.54 26.79
C GLU A 280 15.28 -19.97 25.78
N GLU A 281 14.02 -19.83 26.19
CA GLU A 281 12.95 -19.23 25.39
C GLU A 281 13.34 -17.80 24.93
N ILE A 282 13.82 -16.97 25.86
CA ILE A 282 14.22 -15.59 25.56
C ILE A 282 15.51 -15.56 24.73
N ARG A 283 16.46 -16.47 24.96
CA ARG A 283 17.67 -16.57 24.14
C ARG A 283 17.33 -16.84 22.68
N GLU A 284 16.47 -17.82 22.43
CA GLU A 284 16.06 -18.15 21.07
C GLU A 284 15.28 -17.00 20.45
N MET A 285 14.34 -16.38 21.19
CA MET A 285 13.62 -15.20 20.72
C MET A 285 14.56 -14.05 20.32
N LEU A 286 15.58 -13.74 21.14
CA LEU A 286 16.57 -12.71 20.82
C LEU A 286 17.38 -13.08 19.56
N ARG A 287 17.80 -14.35 19.45
CA ARG A 287 18.53 -14.87 18.28
C ARG A 287 17.71 -14.71 17.01
N THR A 288 16.46 -15.17 17.01
CA THR A 288 15.56 -15.09 15.85
C THR A 288 15.24 -13.63 15.49
N CYS A 289 15.04 -12.73 16.45
CA CYS A 289 14.78 -11.32 16.16
C CYS A 289 16.03 -10.59 15.61
N MET A 290 17.23 -11.03 15.96
CA MET A 290 18.47 -10.49 15.38
C MET A 290 18.71 -10.97 13.95
N GLU A 291 18.25 -12.19 13.59
CA GLU A 291 18.30 -12.72 12.22
C GLU A 291 17.47 -11.88 11.24
N ASP A 292 16.49 -11.11 11.72
CA ASP A 292 15.72 -10.17 10.90
C ASP A 292 16.60 -9.03 10.34
N TYR A 293 17.79 -8.79 10.89
CA TYR A 293 18.79 -7.85 10.36
C TYR A 293 19.94 -8.52 9.59
N ALA A 294 19.94 -9.85 9.49
CA ALA A 294 20.93 -10.56 8.70
C ALA A 294 20.63 -10.43 7.19
N PRO A 295 21.66 -10.51 6.32
CA PRO A 295 21.47 -10.46 4.87
C PRO A 295 20.37 -11.44 4.41
N SER A 296 19.53 -11.02 3.46
CA SER A 296 18.55 -11.90 2.85
C SER A 296 19.23 -12.94 1.97
N GLY A 297 18.68 -14.16 1.94
CA GLY A 297 19.03 -15.18 0.97
C GLY A 297 18.41 -14.93 -0.42
N VAL A 298 17.43 -14.04 -0.52
CA VAL A 298 16.75 -13.69 -1.77
C VAL A 298 17.66 -12.83 -2.65
N ASN A 299 17.83 -13.22 -3.91
CA ASN A 299 18.61 -12.48 -4.88
C ASN A 299 17.73 -11.54 -5.74
N LEU A 300 17.52 -10.31 -5.26
CA LEU A 300 16.80 -9.29 -6.04
C LEU A 300 17.56 -8.79 -7.28
N GLU A 301 18.88 -8.96 -7.34
CA GLU A 301 19.66 -8.57 -8.51
C GLU A 301 19.29 -9.44 -9.72
N ASP A 302 19.13 -10.75 -9.52
CA ASP A 302 18.69 -11.67 -10.56
C ASP A 302 17.30 -11.31 -11.07
N PHE A 303 16.39 -10.87 -10.18
CA PHE A 303 15.08 -10.37 -10.60
C PHE A 303 15.19 -9.14 -11.51
N PHE A 304 16.01 -8.15 -11.14
CA PHE A 304 16.16 -6.95 -11.96
C PHE A 304 16.92 -7.18 -13.27
N GLN A 305 17.72 -8.25 -13.38
CA GLN A 305 18.48 -8.59 -14.58
C GLN A 305 17.75 -9.59 -15.50
N THR A 306 17.13 -10.62 -14.93
CA THR A 306 16.58 -11.79 -15.64
C THR A 306 15.06 -11.94 -15.47
N GLY A 307 14.45 -11.20 -14.54
CA GLY A 307 13.02 -11.29 -14.22
C GLY A 307 12.63 -12.45 -13.30
N GLN A 308 13.60 -13.24 -12.81
CA GLN A 308 13.35 -14.38 -11.93
C GLN A 308 13.32 -13.96 -10.46
N TYR A 309 12.23 -14.27 -9.75
CA TYR A 309 12.11 -14.04 -8.31
C TYR A 309 12.02 -15.36 -7.55
N GLU A 310 13.11 -15.71 -6.86
CA GLU A 310 13.19 -16.90 -6.03
C GLU A 310 13.13 -16.54 -4.55
N CYS A 311 12.09 -17.01 -3.87
CA CYS A 311 11.90 -16.82 -2.45
C CYS A 311 11.52 -18.16 -1.81
N GLU A 312 12.40 -18.68 -0.95
CA GLU A 312 12.18 -19.95 -0.26
C GLU A 312 10.89 -19.98 0.57
N ALA A 313 10.50 -18.83 1.14
CA ALA A 313 9.26 -18.72 1.89
C ALA A 313 8.02 -18.88 0.99
N ALA A 314 8.07 -18.32 -0.22
CA ALA A 314 7.00 -18.51 -1.22
C ALA A 314 6.96 -19.96 -1.74
N CYS A 315 8.12 -20.60 -1.94
CA CYS A 315 8.21 -22.01 -2.29
C CYS A 315 7.59 -22.90 -1.20
N ARG A 316 7.96 -22.66 0.07
CA ARG A 316 7.43 -23.39 1.23
C ARG A 316 5.92 -23.19 1.41
N ALA A 317 5.39 -22.04 1.00
CA ALA A 317 3.97 -21.75 1.03
C ALA A 317 3.17 -22.48 -0.08
N GLY A 318 3.83 -23.22 -0.98
CA GLY A 318 3.17 -24.01 -2.03
C GLY A 318 2.47 -23.17 -3.10
N LEU A 319 2.91 -21.92 -3.30
CA LEU A 319 2.30 -21.02 -4.27
C LEU A 319 2.65 -21.41 -5.71
N PRO A 320 1.67 -21.45 -6.64
CA PRO A 320 1.96 -21.67 -8.05
C PRO A 320 2.92 -20.62 -8.61
N LEU A 321 3.73 -21.00 -9.60
CA LEU A 321 4.76 -20.14 -10.20
C LEU A 321 4.15 -18.83 -10.74
N TRP A 322 3.03 -18.90 -11.45
CA TRP A 322 2.37 -17.71 -11.99
C TRP A 322 1.95 -16.72 -10.89
N VAL A 323 1.49 -17.21 -9.73
CA VAL A 323 1.10 -16.37 -8.59
C VAL A 323 2.32 -15.68 -8.00
N ARG A 324 3.44 -16.40 -7.86
CA ARG A 324 4.70 -15.85 -7.34
C ARG A 324 5.24 -14.75 -8.26
N ASP A 325 5.26 -15.00 -9.56
CA ASP A 325 5.73 -14.04 -10.55
C ASP A 325 4.83 -12.81 -10.62
N ALA A 326 3.50 -13.02 -10.60
CA ALA A 326 2.54 -11.94 -10.64
C ALA A 326 2.58 -11.10 -9.34
N LEU A 327 2.81 -11.72 -8.18
CA LEU A 327 3.07 -11.00 -6.93
C LEU A 327 4.35 -10.16 -7.06
N ALA A 328 5.47 -10.74 -7.49
CA ALA A 328 6.76 -10.06 -7.62
C ALA A 328 6.71 -8.85 -8.57
N LYS A 329 5.96 -8.97 -9.68
CA LYS A 329 5.71 -7.90 -10.66
C LYS A 329 4.62 -6.90 -10.22
N GLY A 330 4.10 -7.07 -9.01
CA GLY A 330 3.01 -6.29 -8.42
C GLY A 330 1.67 -6.40 -9.15
N GLN A 331 1.51 -7.39 -10.04
CA GLN A 331 0.29 -7.63 -10.81
C GLN A 331 -0.81 -8.22 -9.93
N LEU A 332 -0.44 -8.95 -8.88
CA LEU A 332 -1.32 -9.33 -7.78
C LEU A 332 -1.02 -8.48 -6.55
N ALA A 333 -2.07 -8.13 -5.80
CA ALA A 333 -1.91 -7.45 -4.53
C ALA A 333 -1.48 -8.42 -3.41
N PRO A 334 -0.70 -7.96 -2.41
CA PRO A 334 -0.38 -8.72 -1.20
C PRO A 334 -1.59 -9.30 -0.44
N PHE A 335 -2.78 -8.73 -0.66
CA PHE A 335 -4.05 -9.29 -0.19
C PHE A 335 -4.22 -10.77 -0.58
N VAL A 336 -3.87 -11.13 -1.82
CA VAL A 336 -3.98 -12.50 -2.35
C VAL A 336 -3.09 -13.45 -1.57
N SER A 337 -1.81 -13.09 -1.38
CA SER A 337 -0.86 -13.89 -0.59
C SER A 337 -1.33 -14.08 0.86
N ASN A 338 -1.81 -13.01 1.50
CA ASN A 338 -2.31 -13.06 2.88
C ASN A 338 -3.55 -13.96 3.02
N ALA A 339 -4.49 -13.88 2.09
CA ALA A 339 -5.69 -14.71 2.10
C ALA A 339 -5.35 -16.19 1.87
N LEU A 340 -4.45 -16.48 0.92
CA LEU A 340 -4.07 -17.84 0.55
C LEU A 340 -3.19 -18.53 1.62
N VAL A 341 -2.15 -17.86 2.08
CA VAL A 341 -1.12 -18.45 2.95
C VAL A 341 -1.52 -18.37 4.42
N LEU A 342 -2.02 -17.21 4.87
CA LEU A 342 -2.28 -16.96 6.30
C LEU A 342 -3.73 -17.17 6.68
N ARG A 343 -4.63 -17.30 5.69
CA ARG A 343 -6.08 -17.28 5.87
C ARG A 343 -6.52 -16.11 6.75
N SER A 344 -5.83 -14.98 6.60
CA SER A 344 -6.09 -13.81 7.43
C SER A 344 -5.70 -12.52 6.73
N VAL A 345 -6.57 -11.52 6.78
CA VAL A 345 -6.41 -10.24 6.09
C VAL A 345 -6.80 -9.07 7.00
N PHE A 346 -6.18 -7.92 6.79
CA PHE A 346 -6.57 -6.65 7.42
C PHE A 346 -7.23 -5.76 6.38
N LEU A 347 -8.47 -5.36 6.63
CA LEU A 347 -9.18 -4.42 5.79
C LEU A 347 -8.77 -3.00 6.20
N ARG A 348 -8.29 -2.20 5.24
CA ARG A 348 -7.77 -0.86 5.52
C ARG A 348 -8.92 0.09 5.83
N THR A 349 -8.87 0.73 7.00
CA THR A 349 -9.86 1.74 7.42
C THR A 349 -9.76 3.00 6.58
N GLN A 350 -10.91 3.56 6.21
CA GLN A 350 -11.07 4.84 5.52
C GLN A 350 -11.71 5.87 6.45
N VAL A 351 -11.72 7.14 6.05
CA VAL A 351 -12.48 8.18 6.77
C VAL A 351 -13.95 8.09 6.35
N GLU A 352 -14.74 7.36 7.13
CA GLU A 352 -16.12 7.05 6.84
C GLU A 352 -17.01 7.17 8.09
N ASN A 353 -18.33 7.00 7.93
CA ASN A 353 -19.25 7.04 9.07
C ASN A 353 -19.10 5.81 9.97
N MET A 354 -18.34 5.97 11.07
CA MET A 354 -18.08 4.90 12.03
C MET A 354 -19.33 4.40 12.76
N ARG A 355 -20.46 5.12 12.72
CA ARG A 355 -21.73 4.65 13.32
C ARG A 355 -22.44 3.61 12.46
N ARG A 356 -22.10 3.54 11.16
CA ARG A 356 -22.63 2.57 10.20
C ARG A 356 -21.73 1.33 10.14
N PRO A 357 -22.21 0.19 9.61
CA PRO A 357 -21.36 -0.95 9.26
C PRO A 357 -20.14 -0.51 8.43
N SER A 358 -19.07 -1.30 8.43
CA SER A 358 -17.87 -1.00 7.65
C SER A 358 -18.18 -0.81 6.18
N ALA A 359 -17.57 0.17 5.48
CA ALA A 359 -17.70 0.29 4.03
C ALA A 359 -17.24 -0.98 3.29
N HIS A 360 -16.35 -1.76 3.91
CA HIS A 360 -15.96 -3.07 3.40
C HIS A 360 -17.10 -4.10 3.37
N SER A 361 -18.22 -3.85 4.06
CA SER A 361 -19.38 -4.75 4.04
C SER A 361 -19.99 -4.84 2.64
N ALA A 362 -20.02 -3.74 1.88
CA ALA A 362 -20.53 -3.72 0.50
C ALA A 362 -19.70 -4.63 -0.44
N ALA A 363 -18.39 -4.74 -0.19
CA ALA A 363 -17.47 -5.55 -0.99
C ALA A 363 -17.32 -7.00 -0.47
N LEU A 364 -18.05 -7.40 0.58
CA LEU A 364 -17.95 -8.74 1.17
C LEU A 364 -18.26 -9.87 0.16
N PRO A 365 -19.32 -9.81 -0.66
CA PRO A 365 -19.59 -10.82 -1.68
C PRO A 365 -18.41 -11.05 -2.64
N ILE A 366 -17.78 -9.98 -3.13
CA ILE A 366 -16.60 -10.07 -4.00
C ILE A 366 -15.44 -10.79 -3.29
N ARG A 367 -15.19 -10.45 -2.01
CA ARG A 367 -14.15 -11.12 -1.21
C ARG A 367 -14.43 -12.61 -1.03
N ARG A 368 -15.68 -13.01 -0.82
CA ARG A 368 -16.04 -14.44 -0.70
C ARG A 368 -15.70 -15.21 -1.98
N VAL A 369 -15.91 -14.62 -3.16
CA VAL A 369 -15.49 -15.22 -4.44
C VAL A 369 -13.97 -15.33 -4.54
N ILE A 370 -13.24 -14.28 -4.17
CA ILE A 370 -11.76 -14.33 -4.11
C ILE A 370 -11.29 -15.47 -3.18
N TYR A 371 -11.88 -15.60 -1.99
CA TYR A 371 -11.54 -16.70 -1.07
C TYR A 371 -11.91 -18.08 -1.64
N GLY A 372 -13.01 -18.17 -2.39
CA GLY A 372 -13.41 -19.38 -3.13
C GLY A 372 -12.34 -19.80 -4.13
N LEU A 373 -11.90 -18.87 -4.98
CA LEU A 373 -10.83 -19.10 -5.96
C LEU A 373 -9.52 -19.53 -5.32
N LEU A 374 -9.16 -18.95 -4.17
CA LEU A 374 -7.88 -19.22 -3.52
C LEU A 374 -7.89 -20.52 -2.70
N LEU A 375 -8.98 -20.84 -1.99
CA LEU A 375 -8.95 -21.84 -0.92
C LEU A 375 -9.69 -23.14 -1.23
N LEU A 376 -10.69 -23.14 -2.12
CA LEU A 376 -11.39 -24.36 -2.49
C LEU A 376 -10.49 -25.41 -3.17
N PRO A 377 -9.56 -25.04 -4.07
CA PRO A 377 -8.58 -25.97 -4.63
C PRO A 377 -7.79 -26.77 -3.57
N ALA A 378 -7.30 -26.08 -2.54
CA ALA A 378 -6.42 -26.66 -1.53
C ALA A 378 -7.17 -27.44 -0.43
N ALA A 379 -8.47 -27.18 -0.23
CA ALA A 379 -9.25 -27.80 0.83
C ALA A 379 -9.60 -29.27 0.56
N LYS A 380 -9.64 -29.70 -0.71
CA LYS A 380 -9.99 -31.07 -1.10
C LYS A 380 -8.77 -31.98 -1.36
N THR A 381 -7.56 -31.43 -1.48
CA THR A 381 -6.31 -32.20 -1.58
C THR A 381 -5.79 -32.70 -0.22
N ALA A 382 -6.30 -32.16 0.90
CA ALA A 382 -6.06 -32.70 2.23
C ALA A 382 -6.91 -33.95 2.46
N ALA A 383 -6.35 -35.00 3.08
CA ALA A 383 -6.99 -36.30 3.26
C ALA A 383 -8.43 -36.18 3.80
N PRO A 384 -9.36 -37.06 3.38
CA PRO A 384 -10.77 -36.96 3.74
C PRO A 384 -10.95 -37.32 5.23
N SER A 385 -10.88 -36.31 6.11
CA SER A 385 -11.51 -36.39 7.43
C SER A 385 -13.00 -36.07 7.28
N GLU A 386 -13.84 -36.60 8.18
CA GLU A 386 -15.31 -36.55 8.14
C GLU A 386 -15.96 -35.14 8.15
N GLU A 387 -15.19 -34.05 8.01
CA GLU A 387 -15.65 -32.66 7.94
C GLU A 387 -15.73 -32.08 6.50
N THR A 388 -15.95 -32.92 5.48
CA THR A 388 -15.96 -32.56 4.04
C THR A 388 -17.07 -31.59 3.59
N SER A 389 -17.90 -31.04 4.49
CA SER A 389 -18.99 -30.11 4.15
C SER A 389 -18.73 -28.63 4.47
N LYS A 390 -17.68 -28.29 5.24
CA LYS A 390 -17.42 -26.90 5.67
C LYS A 390 -16.57 -26.16 4.64
N LEU A 391 -17.05 -25.00 4.21
CA LEU A 391 -16.32 -24.11 3.31
C LEU A 391 -15.10 -23.50 4.03
N PRO A 392 -13.99 -23.25 3.32
CA PRO A 392 -12.82 -22.65 3.93
C PRO A 392 -13.14 -21.23 4.41
N VAL A 393 -12.51 -20.85 5.52
CA VAL A 393 -12.77 -19.58 6.23
C VAL A 393 -11.52 -18.72 6.27
N VAL A 394 -11.70 -17.42 6.07
CA VAL A 394 -10.67 -16.40 6.22
C VAL A 394 -10.99 -15.50 7.40
N CYS A 395 -9.97 -15.21 8.21
CA CYS A 395 -10.03 -14.27 9.32
C CYS A 395 -9.84 -12.82 8.82
N GLU A 396 -10.88 -12.00 8.86
CA GLU A 396 -10.80 -10.57 8.55
C GLU A 396 -10.62 -9.76 9.84
N PHE A 397 -9.70 -8.79 9.82
CA PHE A 397 -9.64 -7.71 10.78
C PHE A 397 -10.24 -6.46 10.15
N ASP A 398 -11.39 -6.04 10.65
CA ASP A 398 -12.14 -4.88 10.16
C ASP A 398 -12.63 -4.04 11.35
N ARG A 399 -13.09 -2.83 11.10
CA ARG A 399 -13.67 -2.00 12.15
C ARG A 399 -15.05 -2.51 12.57
N LEU A 400 -15.30 -2.47 13.87
CA LEU A 400 -16.63 -2.39 14.45
C LEU A 400 -16.70 -1.07 15.22
N GLN A 401 -17.44 -0.12 14.66
CA GLN A 401 -17.43 1.27 15.12
C GLN A 401 -15.99 1.81 15.20
N THR A 402 -15.52 2.18 16.39
CA THR A 402 -14.18 2.72 16.65
C THR A 402 -13.19 1.67 17.17
N THR A 403 -13.57 0.40 17.16
CA THR A 403 -12.73 -0.72 17.62
C THR A 403 -12.41 -1.69 16.49
N LEU A 404 -11.28 -2.40 16.60
CA LEU A 404 -10.92 -3.44 15.64
C LEU A 404 -11.59 -4.75 16.04
N LYS A 405 -12.35 -5.35 15.12
CA LYS A 405 -13.02 -6.64 15.29
C LYS A 405 -12.38 -7.69 14.40
N LYS A 406 -12.26 -8.89 14.94
CA LYS A 406 -11.92 -10.11 14.19
C LYS A 406 -13.23 -10.78 13.75
N THR A 407 -13.41 -10.99 12.45
CA THR A 407 -14.53 -11.73 11.86
C THR A 407 -14.02 -12.91 11.03
N PHE A 408 -14.87 -13.90 10.84
CA PHE A 408 -14.56 -15.10 10.08
C PHE A 408 -15.52 -15.15 8.89
N VAL A 409 -14.96 -15.16 7.68
CA VAL A 409 -15.71 -15.08 6.43
C VAL A 409 -15.54 -16.38 5.67
N GLU A 410 -16.65 -17.04 5.37
CA GLU A 410 -16.69 -18.24 4.53
C GLU A 410 -16.51 -17.88 3.06
N ALA A 411 -15.69 -18.66 2.36
CA ALA A 411 -15.57 -18.61 0.92
C ALA A 411 -16.92 -18.85 0.22
N ALA A 412 -17.08 -18.28 -0.98
CA ALA A 412 -18.21 -18.59 -1.85
C ALA A 412 -17.93 -19.90 -2.61
N ARG A 413 -18.99 -20.66 -2.90
CA ARG A 413 -18.92 -21.72 -3.91
C ARG A 413 -18.82 -21.08 -5.27
N LEU A 414 -17.94 -21.62 -6.12
CA LEU A 414 -17.81 -21.16 -7.50
C LEU A 414 -18.98 -21.71 -8.34
N PRO A 415 -19.36 -21.01 -9.43
CA PRO A 415 -20.40 -21.49 -10.34
C PRO A 415 -20.06 -22.87 -10.92
N THR A 416 -21.07 -23.72 -11.07
CA THR A 416 -20.93 -25.04 -11.68
C THR A 416 -20.34 -24.91 -13.08
N GLY A 417 -19.23 -25.59 -13.35
CA GLY A 417 -18.55 -25.57 -14.66
C GLY A 417 -17.53 -24.45 -14.85
N PHE A 418 -17.30 -23.55 -13.89
CA PHE A 418 -16.17 -22.60 -13.96
C PHE A 418 -14.82 -23.31 -13.74
N CYS A 419 -14.79 -24.18 -12.74
CA CYS A 419 -13.71 -25.09 -12.42
C CYS A 419 -14.37 -26.35 -11.84
N ASP A 420 -14.05 -27.53 -12.38
CA ASP A 420 -14.49 -28.78 -11.74
C ASP A 420 -13.97 -28.84 -10.30
N ASP A 421 -14.73 -29.50 -9.43
CA ASP A 421 -14.41 -29.62 -8.02
C ASP A 421 -13.03 -30.26 -7.81
N GLY A 422 -12.02 -29.47 -7.45
CA GLY A 422 -10.63 -29.93 -7.25
C GLY A 422 -9.59 -29.33 -8.21
N PHE A 423 -9.98 -28.38 -9.06
CA PHE A 423 -9.08 -27.63 -9.94
C PHE A 423 -7.94 -26.93 -9.15
N PRO A 424 -6.66 -27.17 -9.46
CA PRO A 424 -5.55 -26.53 -8.77
C PRO A 424 -5.43 -25.05 -9.20
N LEU A 425 -5.10 -24.16 -8.25
CA LEU A 425 -4.91 -22.73 -8.53
C LEU A 425 -3.85 -22.46 -9.62
N GLY A 426 -2.92 -23.39 -9.82
CA GLY A 426 -1.91 -23.33 -10.88
C GLY A 426 -2.50 -23.26 -12.28
N ASP A 427 -3.63 -23.93 -12.51
CA ASP A 427 -4.20 -24.09 -13.83
C ASP A 427 -5.12 -22.91 -14.19
N LEU A 428 -5.39 -21.97 -13.26
CA LEU A 428 -6.31 -20.84 -13.46
C LEU A 428 -5.95 -19.99 -14.69
N VAL A 429 -4.66 -19.97 -15.05
CA VAL A 429 -4.15 -19.28 -16.24
C VAL A 429 -4.62 -19.92 -17.54
N GLU A 430 -4.92 -21.22 -17.53
CA GLU A 430 -5.36 -22.04 -18.67
C GLU A 430 -6.86 -21.95 -18.92
N VAL A 431 -7.64 -21.51 -17.91
CA VAL A 431 -9.08 -21.29 -18.06
C VAL A 431 -9.32 -20.23 -19.15
N PRO A 432 -10.24 -20.47 -20.11
CA PRO A 432 -10.53 -19.51 -21.16
C PRO A 432 -10.84 -18.11 -20.62
N VAL A 433 -10.33 -17.08 -21.33
CA VAL A 433 -10.58 -15.67 -20.96
C VAL A 433 -12.07 -15.37 -20.84
N SER A 434 -12.90 -15.94 -21.73
CA SER A 434 -14.36 -15.79 -21.68
C SER A 434 -14.96 -16.31 -20.38
N CYS A 435 -14.58 -17.51 -19.92
CA CYS A 435 -15.04 -18.06 -18.65
C CYS A 435 -14.63 -17.18 -17.47
N ARG A 436 -13.36 -16.73 -17.44
CA ARG A 436 -12.82 -15.82 -16.41
C ARG A 436 -13.55 -14.48 -16.40
N GLN A 437 -13.85 -13.93 -17.58
CA GLN A 437 -14.65 -12.72 -17.74
C GLN A 437 -16.08 -12.93 -17.24
N THR A 438 -16.72 -14.04 -17.57
CA THR A 438 -18.06 -14.39 -17.08
C THR A 438 -18.10 -14.46 -15.56
N LEU A 439 -17.15 -15.13 -14.90
CA LEU A 439 -17.11 -15.17 -13.44
C LEU A 439 -16.94 -13.78 -12.81
N LEU A 440 -16.06 -12.94 -13.38
CA LEU A 440 -15.88 -11.57 -12.91
C LEU A 440 -17.19 -10.79 -12.99
N LEU A 441 -17.86 -10.84 -14.15
CA LEU A 441 -19.09 -10.11 -14.43
C LEU A 441 -20.28 -10.65 -13.61
N ASP A 442 -20.42 -11.96 -13.47
CA ASP A 442 -21.43 -12.60 -12.62
C ASP A 442 -21.24 -12.21 -11.15
N THR A 443 -19.99 -12.12 -10.68
CA THR A 443 -19.68 -11.66 -9.32
C THR A 443 -20.08 -10.20 -9.10
N LEU A 444 -19.96 -9.37 -10.14
CA LEU A 444 -20.38 -7.97 -10.13
C LEU A 444 -21.87 -7.79 -10.46
N GLY A 445 -22.58 -8.86 -10.84
CA GLY A 445 -24.00 -8.83 -11.20
C GLY A 445 -24.30 -8.12 -12.52
N VAL A 446 -23.33 -8.04 -13.44
CA VAL A 446 -23.44 -7.32 -14.72
C VAL A 446 -23.27 -8.30 -15.88
N LYS A 447 -23.98 -8.08 -16.99
CA LYS A 447 -23.77 -8.83 -18.24
C LYS A 447 -22.87 -8.06 -19.19
N MET A 448 -22.06 -8.78 -19.96
CA MET A 448 -21.15 -8.14 -20.93
C MET A 448 -21.90 -7.28 -21.96
N SER A 449 -23.12 -7.69 -22.35
CA SER A 449 -23.97 -6.94 -23.28
C SER A 449 -24.29 -5.50 -22.84
N PHE A 450 -24.28 -5.23 -21.52
CA PHE A 450 -24.48 -3.87 -21.00
C PHE A 450 -23.22 -3.01 -21.09
N LEU A 451 -22.05 -3.62 -21.24
CA LEU A 451 -20.75 -2.95 -21.26
C LEU A 451 -20.19 -2.75 -22.67
N GLU A 452 -20.84 -3.30 -23.71
CA GLU A 452 -20.37 -3.24 -25.10
C GLU A 452 -20.28 -1.81 -25.64
N SER A 453 -21.19 -0.92 -25.21
CA SER A 453 -21.20 0.50 -25.58
C SER A 453 -20.20 1.35 -24.79
N ILE A 454 -19.53 0.77 -23.80
CA ILE A 454 -18.66 1.46 -22.84
C ILE A 454 -17.20 1.32 -23.28
N PRO A 455 -16.41 2.41 -23.25
CA PRO A 455 -14.97 2.33 -23.50
C PRO A 455 -14.30 1.25 -22.65
N SER A 456 -13.46 0.43 -23.27
CA SER A 456 -12.89 -0.78 -22.65
C SER A 456 -12.14 -0.51 -21.34
N HIS A 457 -11.47 0.65 -21.22
CA HIS A 457 -10.76 1.06 -20.00
C HIS A 457 -11.69 1.48 -18.84
N LEU A 458 -12.98 1.71 -19.10
CA LEU A 458 -13.99 2.05 -18.10
C LEU A 458 -14.92 0.88 -17.74
N GLN A 459 -14.93 -0.20 -18.52
CA GLN A 459 -15.86 -1.32 -18.34
C GLN A 459 -15.81 -1.91 -16.92
N LEU A 460 -14.62 -2.15 -16.38
CA LEU A 460 -14.47 -2.67 -15.01
C LEU A 460 -15.00 -1.67 -13.95
N ALA A 461 -14.69 -0.39 -14.12
CA ALA A 461 -15.16 0.64 -13.19
C ALA A 461 -16.68 0.82 -13.23
N LEU A 462 -17.29 0.71 -14.41
CA LEU A 462 -18.74 0.76 -14.55
C LEU A 462 -19.41 -0.49 -13.98
N ALA A 463 -18.85 -1.68 -14.23
CA ALA A 463 -19.37 -2.92 -13.65
C ALA A 463 -19.36 -2.88 -12.11
N VAL A 464 -18.29 -2.33 -11.52
CA VAL A 464 -18.21 -2.07 -10.07
C VAL A 464 -19.24 -1.02 -9.63
N THR A 465 -19.52 -0.02 -10.45
CA THR A 465 -20.53 1.01 -10.15
C THR A 465 -21.93 0.42 -10.12
N CYS A 466 -22.30 -0.43 -11.09
CA CYS A 466 -23.55 -1.19 -11.07
C CYS A 466 -23.63 -2.06 -9.81
N TYR A 467 -22.57 -2.81 -9.50
CA TYR A 467 -22.50 -3.62 -8.29
C TYR A 467 -22.75 -2.79 -7.02
N TRP A 468 -22.08 -1.64 -6.90
CA TRP A 468 -22.16 -0.76 -5.74
C TRP A 468 -23.58 -0.23 -5.50
N VAL A 469 -24.29 0.18 -6.56
CA VAL A 469 -25.69 0.66 -6.46
C VAL A 469 -26.62 -0.38 -5.84
N HIS A 470 -26.39 -1.68 -6.11
CA HIS A 470 -27.22 -2.76 -5.58
C HIS A 470 -26.80 -3.29 -4.20
N HIS A 471 -25.53 -3.13 -3.81
CA HIS A 471 -24.96 -3.76 -2.61
C HIS A 471 -24.54 -2.78 -1.51
N SER A 472 -24.67 -1.48 -1.75
CA SER A 472 -24.43 -0.43 -0.76
C SER A 472 -25.47 -0.45 0.36
N GLU A 473 -25.03 -0.26 1.60
CA GLU A 473 -25.91 0.00 2.75
C GLU A 473 -25.34 1.17 3.56
N PRO A 474 -25.95 2.37 3.54
CA PRO A 474 -27.26 2.68 2.97
C PRO A 474 -27.31 2.61 1.45
N LYS A 475 -28.53 2.50 0.92
CA LYS A 475 -28.76 2.57 -0.53
C LYS A 475 -28.18 3.85 -1.11
N VAL A 476 -27.52 3.70 -2.25
CA VAL A 476 -26.98 4.81 -3.04
C VAL A 476 -28.12 5.69 -3.54
N GLU A 477 -28.10 6.95 -3.12
CA GLU A 477 -28.98 7.98 -3.69
C GLU A 477 -28.52 8.40 -5.09
N LEU A 478 -29.48 8.83 -5.93
CA LEU A 478 -29.24 9.21 -7.31
C LEU A 478 -28.15 10.30 -7.45
N HIS A 479 -28.10 11.25 -6.53
CA HIS A 479 -27.09 12.31 -6.56
C HIS A 479 -25.67 11.78 -6.37
N HIS A 480 -25.47 10.72 -5.57
CA HIS A 480 -24.15 10.11 -5.37
C HIS A 480 -23.68 9.42 -6.68
N LEU A 481 -24.61 8.71 -7.34
CA LEU A 481 -24.34 8.07 -8.63
C LEU A 481 -23.98 9.11 -9.70
N LYS A 482 -24.81 10.14 -9.85
CA LYS A 482 -24.58 11.23 -10.81
C LYS A 482 -23.24 11.94 -10.56
N ALA A 483 -22.92 12.24 -9.31
CA ALA A 483 -21.64 12.84 -8.94
C ALA A 483 -20.44 11.96 -9.34
N LEU A 484 -20.53 10.65 -9.10
CA LEU A 484 -19.49 9.70 -9.48
C LEU A 484 -19.31 9.61 -11.00
N LEU A 485 -20.41 9.52 -11.75
CA LEU A 485 -20.36 9.43 -13.21
C LEU A 485 -19.84 10.73 -13.85
N LEU A 486 -20.28 11.90 -13.39
CA LEU A 486 -19.74 13.18 -13.84
C LEU A 486 -18.24 13.30 -13.54
N MET A 487 -17.79 12.77 -12.40
CA MET A 487 -16.39 12.74 -12.04
C MET A 487 -15.58 11.85 -12.99
N ILE A 488 -16.08 10.65 -13.33
CA ILE A 488 -15.44 9.76 -14.33
C ILE A 488 -15.36 10.46 -15.69
N VAL A 489 -16.45 11.07 -16.16
CA VAL A 489 -16.49 11.81 -17.43
C VAL A 489 -15.50 12.98 -17.42
N SER A 490 -15.38 13.69 -16.29
CA SER A 490 -14.42 14.80 -16.16
C SER A 490 -12.96 14.35 -16.33
N GLY A 491 -12.66 13.09 -15.98
CA GLY A 491 -11.34 12.48 -16.19
C GLY A 491 -11.03 12.22 -17.67
N GLU A 492 -12.04 11.95 -18.48
CA GLU A 492 -11.87 11.69 -19.92
C GLU A 492 -11.61 12.97 -20.74
N LEU A 493 -11.99 14.15 -20.22
CA LEU A 493 -11.62 15.45 -20.81
C LEU A 493 -10.11 15.68 -20.91
N HIS A 494 -9.29 14.96 -20.14
CA HIS A 494 -7.83 15.16 -20.06
C HIS A 494 -7.03 14.25 -21.02
N GLY A 495 -7.67 13.37 -21.79
CA GLY A 495 -6.97 12.37 -22.61
C GLY A 495 -6.43 12.93 -23.94
N PRO A 496 -5.19 12.61 -24.36
CA PRO A 496 -4.83 12.73 -25.77
C PRO A 496 -5.75 11.75 -26.52
N THR A 497 -6.53 12.31 -27.44
CA THR A 497 -7.34 11.58 -28.41
C THR A 497 -6.40 10.72 -29.27
N ASN A 498 -6.21 9.45 -28.86
CA ASN A 498 -5.61 8.44 -29.71
C ASN A 498 -6.60 7.90 -30.76
N ASP A 499 -7.83 8.41 -30.79
CA ASP A 499 -8.72 8.26 -31.94
C ASP A 499 -8.54 9.46 -32.87
N PRO A 500 -8.06 9.25 -34.11
CA PRO A 500 -8.12 10.26 -35.16
C PRO A 500 -9.56 10.35 -35.64
N ASP A 501 -10.39 11.12 -34.94
CA ASP A 501 -11.72 11.46 -35.44
C ASP A 501 -11.56 12.48 -36.60
N PRO A 502 -12.15 12.28 -37.80
CA PRO A 502 -11.82 13.05 -39.00
C PRO A 502 -12.28 14.51 -38.99
N THR A 503 -13.03 14.93 -37.97
CA THR A 503 -13.62 16.27 -37.84
C THR A 503 -12.95 17.02 -36.71
N GLY A 504 -11.97 17.87 -37.03
CA GLY A 504 -11.22 18.71 -36.07
C GLY A 504 -12.04 19.69 -35.21
N LEU A 505 -13.38 19.65 -35.28
CA LEU A 505 -14.31 20.43 -34.46
C LEU A 505 -14.47 19.88 -33.03
N CYS A 506 -14.42 18.55 -32.83
CA CYS A 506 -14.61 17.94 -31.51
C CYS A 506 -13.50 18.30 -30.50
N ALA A 507 -12.28 18.56 -31.00
CA ALA A 507 -11.14 18.91 -30.16
C ALA A 507 -11.21 20.34 -29.59
N GLU A 508 -11.79 21.29 -30.33
CA GLU A 508 -11.99 22.67 -29.85
C GLU A 508 -13.09 22.71 -28.79
N ASP A 509 -14.22 22.05 -29.04
CA ASP A 509 -15.34 21.94 -28.11
C ASP A 509 -14.93 21.26 -26.79
N ASP A 510 -14.16 20.16 -26.86
CA ASP A 510 -13.61 19.47 -25.68
C ASP A 510 -12.64 20.37 -24.90
N SER A 511 -11.81 21.16 -25.59
CA SER A 511 -10.89 22.11 -24.95
C SER A 511 -11.64 23.26 -24.26
N ILE A 512 -12.72 23.75 -24.84
CA ILE A 512 -13.55 24.82 -24.25
C ILE A 512 -14.29 24.27 -23.02
N ALA A 513 -14.93 23.10 -23.15
CA ALA A 513 -15.61 22.42 -22.04
C ALA A 513 -14.63 22.14 -20.89
N HIS A 514 -13.40 21.74 -21.21
CA HIS A 514 -12.34 21.56 -20.22
C HIS A 514 -11.97 22.88 -19.52
N ALA A 515 -11.80 23.97 -20.26
CA ALA A 515 -11.49 25.28 -19.69
C ALA A 515 -12.63 25.81 -18.78
N GLU A 516 -13.88 25.62 -19.17
CA GLU A 516 -15.04 25.97 -18.33
C GLU A 516 -15.12 25.10 -17.09
N PHE A 517 -14.90 23.80 -17.23
CA PHE A 517 -14.83 22.88 -16.09
C PHE A 517 -13.74 23.30 -15.10
N LEU A 518 -12.55 23.70 -15.57
CA LEU A 518 -11.49 24.20 -14.70
C LEU A 518 -11.90 25.48 -13.96
N LYS A 519 -12.53 26.45 -14.65
CA LYS A 519 -13.06 27.67 -14.01
C LYS A 519 -14.11 27.34 -12.95
N TRP A 520 -15.01 26.41 -13.25
CA TRP A 520 -16.01 25.92 -12.28
C TRP A 520 -15.33 25.28 -11.07
N LYS A 521 -14.35 24.39 -11.34
CA LYS A 521 -13.58 23.68 -10.32
C LYS A 521 -12.86 24.66 -9.39
N GLU A 522 -12.17 25.66 -9.93
CA GLU A 522 -11.47 26.70 -9.14
C GLU A 522 -12.43 27.53 -8.29
N LYS A 523 -13.57 27.94 -8.87
CA LYS A 523 -14.59 28.74 -8.16
C LYS A 523 -15.26 27.97 -7.02
N LYS A 524 -15.52 26.67 -7.22
CA LYS A 524 -16.33 25.86 -6.30
C LYS A 524 -15.50 25.06 -5.28
N LEU A 525 -14.21 24.85 -5.52
CA LEU A 525 -13.32 24.13 -4.59
C LEU A 525 -13.00 24.86 -3.28
N GLN A 526 -13.53 26.06 -3.02
CA GLN A 526 -13.17 26.86 -1.84
C GLN A 526 -13.99 26.61 -0.54
N SER A 527 -15.03 25.76 -0.56
CA SER A 527 -15.90 25.50 0.62
C SER A 527 -15.45 24.35 1.53
N ASP A 528 -15.40 24.50 2.85
CA ASP A 528 -14.96 23.38 3.72
C ASP A 528 -16.07 22.37 4.08
N ALA A 529 -17.26 22.46 3.46
CA ALA A 529 -18.38 21.57 3.76
C ALA A 529 -18.03 20.08 3.53
N PHE A 530 -18.24 19.24 4.54
CA PHE A 530 -17.97 17.81 4.49
C PHE A 530 -19.21 17.01 4.90
N ASP A 531 -19.74 16.24 3.95
CA ASP A 531 -20.85 15.31 4.17
C ASP A 531 -20.30 13.92 4.48
N LEU A 532 -20.47 13.49 5.73
CA LEU A 532 -19.96 12.22 6.23
C LEU A 532 -20.74 11.02 5.66
N ASP A 533 -22.02 11.18 5.34
CA ASP A 533 -22.82 10.10 4.78
C ASP A 533 -22.50 9.89 3.29
N ALA A 534 -22.30 10.98 2.54
CA ALA A 534 -21.75 10.88 1.18
C ALA A 534 -20.34 10.24 1.19
N ALA A 535 -19.46 10.62 2.14
CA ALA A 535 -18.14 10.00 2.30
C ALA A 535 -18.24 8.50 2.54
N HIS A 536 -19.17 8.07 3.39
CA HIS A 536 -19.40 6.65 3.65
C HIS A 536 -19.84 5.91 2.39
N SER A 537 -20.76 6.48 1.61
CA SER A 537 -21.21 5.92 0.33
C SER A 537 -20.05 5.77 -0.66
N PHE A 538 -19.23 6.79 -0.84
CA PHE A 538 -18.05 6.72 -1.73
C PHE A 538 -16.95 5.78 -1.21
N CYS A 539 -16.79 5.65 0.10
CA CYS A 539 -15.89 4.64 0.69
C CYS A 539 -16.34 3.22 0.32
N GLN A 540 -17.65 2.94 0.26
CA GLN A 540 -18.17 1.64 -0.18
C GLN A 540 -17.87 1.36 -1.65
N TRP A 541 -17.97 2.39 -2.50
CA TRP A 541 -17.57 2.28 -3.90
C TRP A 541 -16.07 1.99 -4.01
N GLN A 542 -15.20 2.71 -3.29
CA GLN A 542 -13.76 2.46 -3.28
C GLN A 542 -13.40 1.05 -2.77
N CYS A 543 -14.09 0.54 -1.74
CA CYS A 543 -13.92 -0.85 -1.28
C CYS A 543 -14.32 -1.86 -2.37
N SER A 544 -15.44 -1.62 -3.04
CA SER A 544 -15.94 -2.47 -4.12
C SER A 544 -14.98 -2.46 -5.32
N LEU A 545 -14.45 -1.29 -5.68
CA LEU A 545 -13.45 -1.14 -6.72
C LEU A 545 -12.15 -1.87 -6.37
N GLN A 546 -11.64 -1.74 -5.13
CA GLN A 546 -10.43 -2.43 -4.72
C GLN A 546 -10.59 -3.95 -4.84
N MET A 547 -11.70 -4.50 -4.36
CA MET A 547 -11.94 -5.95 -4.45
C MET A 547 -12.22 -6.39 -5.89
N GLY A 548 -12.90 -5.57 -6.70
CA GLY A 548 -13.08 -5.80 -8.13
C GLY A 548 -11.77 -5.83 -8.90
N LEU A 549 -10.83 -4.92 -8.60
CA LEU A 549 -9.46 -4.94 -9.14
C LEU A 549 -8.73 -6.23 -8.74
N TYR A 550 -8.78 -6.62 -7.47
CA TYR A 550 -8.10 -7.84 -7.01
C TYR A 550 -8.69 -9.11 -7.62
N LEU A 551 -10.00 -9.18 -7.79
CA LEU A 551 -10.66 -10.28 -8.49
C LEU A 551 -10.26 -10.30 -9.97
N ASN A 552 -10.30 -9.16 -10.65
CA ASN A 552 -9.86 -9.03 -12.04
C ASN A 552 -8.41 -9.49 -12.21
N GLN A 553 -7.49 -9.03 -11.35
CA GLN A 553 -6.08 -9.43 -11.34
C GLN A 553 -5.91 -10.93 -11.09
N LEU A 554 -6.63 -11.49 -10.12
CA LEU A 554 -6.58 -12.92 -9.81
C LEU A 554 -7.03 -13.78 -10.99
N LEU A 555 -8.02 -13.29 -11.75
CA LEU A 555 -8.53 -13.92 -12.98
C LEU A 555 -7.67 -13.62 -14.22
N CYS A 556 -6.43 -13.15 -14.03
CA CYS A 556 -5.50 -12.80 -15.10
C CYS A 556 -5.98 -11.64 -15.99
N SER A 557 -6.67 -10.66 -15.38
CA SER A 557 -7.10 -9.40 -15.98
C SER A 557 -7.95 -9.56 -17.26
N PRO A 558 -9.11 -10.26 -17.21
CA PRO A 558 -10.00 -10.39 -18.37
C PRO A 558 -10.58 -9.06 -18.83
N LEU A 559 -10.64 -8.04 -17.96
CA LEU A 559 -10.95 -6.65 -18.32
C LEU A 559 -9.73 -5.75 -18.07
N PRO A 560 -9.53 -4.69 -18.87
CA PRO A 560 -8.51 -3.68 -18.61
C PRO A 560 -8.71 -3.00 -17.25
N GLU A 561 -7.60 -2.75 -16.54
CA GLU A 561 -7.66 -1.96 -15.30
C GLU A 561 -7.90 -0.48 -15.61
N PRO A 562 -8.82 0.19 -14.90
CA PRO A 562 -9.04 1.61 -15.05
C PRO A 562 -7.87 2.43 -14.51
N ASP A 563 -7.70 3.63 -15.08
CA ASP A 563 -6.69 4.60 -14.65
C ASP A 563 -7.11 5.30 -13.35
N LEU A 564 -6.59 4.82 -12.22
CA LEU A 564 -6.86 5.40 -10.90
C LEU A 564 -6.29 6.81 -10.75
N SER A 565 -5.16 7.09 -11.42
CA SER A 565 -4.37 8.29 -11.20
C SER A 565 -4.92 9.53 -11.90
N SER A 566 -5.16 9.49 -13.20
CA SER A 566 -5.51 10.70 -13.97
C SER A 566 -6.99 10.87 -14.24
N ARG A 567 -7.78 9.78 -14.20
CA ARG A 567 -9.12 9.77 -14.82
C ARG A 567 -10.23 9.32 -13.89
N LEU A 568 -9.99 8.28 -13.09
CA LEU A 568 -11.11 7.59 -12.46
C LEU A 568 -11.62 8.24 -11.16
N TYR A 569 -10.75 8.80 -10.31
CA TYR A 569 -11.18 9.25 -8.98
C TYR A 569 -10.42 10.46 -8.43
N SER A 570 -11.16 11.50 -8.05
CA SER A 570 -10.71 12.59 -7.19
C SER A 570 -11.76 12.83 -6.10
N GLY A 571 -11.39 12.54 -4.86
CA GLY A 571 -12.27 12.67 -3.71
C GLY A 571 -12.76 14.10 -3.49
N THR A 572 -11.87 15.08 -3.61
CA THR A 572 -12.25 16.49 -3.45
C THR A 572 -13.26 16.92 -4.51
N LEU A 573 -13.05 16.55 -5.78
CA LEU A 573 -13.98 16.84 -6.86
C LEU A 573 -15.32 16.09 -6.70
N LEU A 574 -15.29 14.81 -6.37
CA LEU A 574 -16.49 13.98 -6.23
C LEU A 574 -17.46 14.54 -5.18
N HIS A 575 -16.93 14.87 -4.01
CA HIS A 575 -17.72 15.47 -2.94
C HIS A 575 -18.27 16.85 -3.29
N ARG A 576 -17.61 17.60 -4.18
CA ARG A 576 -18.13 18.88 -4.68
C ARG A 576 -19.29 18.70 -5.63
N LEU A 577 -19.14 17.80 -6.59
CA LEU A 577 -20.20 17.47 -7.53
C LEU A 577 -21.44 17.01 -6.78
N ASP A 578 -21.27 16.17 -5.76
CA ASP A 578 -22.34 15.72 -4.87
C ASP A 578 -23.13 16.87 -4.22
N GLN A 579 -22.41 17.83 -3.61
CA GLN A 579 -23.01 19.00 -2.96
C GLN A 579 -23.71 19.94 -3.95
N GLU A 580 -23.12 20.12 -5.12
CA GLU A 580 -23.66 21.02 -6.14
C GLU A 580 -24.90 20.39 -6.79
N ILE A 581 -24.94 19.08 -7.03
CA ILE A 581 -26.13 18.37 -7.52
C ILE A 581 -27.28 18.49 -6.51
N LYS A 582 -27.01 18.37 -5.19
CA LYS A 582 -28.00 18.59 -4.13
C LYS A 582 -28.58 20.01 -4.14
N SER A 583 -27.76 21.00 -4.51
CA SER A 583 -28.12 22.42 -4.44
C SER A 583 -28.73 22.96 -5.74
N THR A 584 -28.29 22.44 -6.89
CA THR A 584 -28.65 22.95 -8.21
C THR A 584 -28.55 21.82 -9.27
N PRO A 585 -29.68 21.33 -9.81
CA PRO A 585 -29.69 20.24 -10.80
C PRO A 585 -28.95 20.56 -12.12
N SER A 586 -28.65 21.83 -12.41
CA SER A 586 -28.00 22.27 -13.65
C SER A 586 -26.55 21.77 -13.81
N VAL A 587 -25.95 21.19 -12.77
CA VAL A 587 -24.59 20.63 -12.80
C VAL A 587 -24.49 19.44 -13.76
N GLU A 588 -25.61 18.79 -14.09
CA GLU A 588 -25.64 17.74 -15.10
C GLU A 588 -25.31 18.26 -16.52
N ASN A 589 -25.46 19.58 -16.74
CA ASN A 589 -25.10 20.24 -18.00
C ASN A 589 -23.64 20.75 -18.01
N LEU A 590 -22.80 20.35 -17.05
CA LEU A 590 -21.40 20.81 -16.92
C LEU A 590 -20.57 20.57 -18.19
N PHE A 591 -20.94 19.56 -18.98
CA PHE A 591 -20.29 19.21 -20.23
C PHE A 591 -21.15 19.46 -21.48
N SER A 592 -22.19 20.28 -21.37
CA SER A 592 -23.10 20.60 -22.49
C SER A 592 -22.41 21.18 -23.73
N LEU A 593 -21.24 21.79 -23.54
CA LEU A 593 -20.37 22.27 -24.62
C LEU A 593 -19.58 21.16 -25.34
N SER A 594 -19.48 19.97 -24.77
CA SER A 594 -18.91 18.78 -25.41
C SER A 594 -20.02 17.75 -25.66
N PRO A 595 -20.50 17.61 -26.92
CA PRO A 595 -21.47 16.58 -27.28
C PRO A 595 -20.98 15.17 -26.94
N LYS A 596 -19.67 14.92 -27.09
CA LYS A 596 -19.01 13.65 -26.79
C LYS A 596 -19.08 13.30 -25.30
N MET A 597 -18.72 14.24 -24.42
CA MET A 597 -18.79 14.01 -22.97
C MET A 597 -20.23 13.91 -22.48
N THR A 598 -21.14 14.70 -23.05
CA THR A 598 -22.58 14.59 -22.76
C THR A 598 -23.12 13.22 -23.17
N GLN A 599 -22.77 12.74 -24.36
CA GLN A 599 -23.16 11.41 -24.82
C GLN A 599 -22.56 10.31 -23.92
N LEU A 600 -21.28 10.41 -23.56
CA LEU A 600 -20.64 9.47 -22.65
C LEU A 600 -21.37 9.42 -21.30
N TYR A 601 -21.66 10.57 -20.70
CA TYR A 601 -22.41 10.64 -19.44
C TYR A 601 -23.78 9.96 -19.57
N GLN A 602 -24.53 10.25 -20.65
CA GLN A 602 -25.85 9.67 -20.87
C GLN A 602 -25.79 8.15 -21.05
N VAL A 603 -24.78 7.64 -21.78
CA VAL A 603 -24.57 6.20 -21.93
C VAL A 603 -24.26 5.56 -20.57
N LEU A 604 -23.38 6.16 -19.77
CA LEU A 604 -23.00 5.64 -18.46
C LEU A 604 -24.19 5.60 -17.49
N ILE A 605 -24.97 6.68 -17.39
CA ILE A 605 -26.12 6.73 -16.46
C ILE A 605 -27.21 5.75 -16.88
N ASN A 606 -27.55 5.68 -18.16
CA ASN A 606 -28.56 4.75 -18.67
C ASN A 606 -28.15 3.29 -18.41
N THR A 607 -26.84 2.98 -18.52
CA THR A 607 -26.32 1.63 -18.29
C THR A 607 -26.40 1.22 -16.82
N VAL A 608 -26.22 2.15 -15.88
CA VAL A 608 -26.30 1.85 -14.44
C VAL A 608 -27.75 1.82 -13.94
N GLU A 609 -28.65 2.57 -14.57
CA GLU A 609 -30.08 2.61 -14.21
C GLU A 609 -30.91 1.48 -14.86
N SER A 610 -30.36 0.79 -15.87
CA SER A 610 -30.97 -0.40 -16.51
C SER A 610 -30.80 -1.66 -15.67
#